data_AF-A0A4Q3XT49-F1
#
_entry.id   AF-A0A4Q3XT49-F1
#
_cell.length_a   1.000
_cell.length_b   1.000
_cell.length_c   1.000
_cell.angle_alpha   90.00
_cell.angle_beta   90.00
_cell.angle_gamma   90.00
#
_symmetry.space_group_name_H-M   'P 1'
#
loop_
_entity.id
_entity.type
_entity.pdbx_description
1 polymer ?
#
loop_
_entity_poly.entity_id
_entity_poly.type
_entity_poly.pdbx_seq_one_letter_code
_entity_poly.pdbx_strand_id
1 'polypeptide(L)'
;PPAAPPVAGVADSCDWPLATWQAPIGADELVFAQGKFGQAGSKVVTGTAFTDTALLADPDIGDYRVLHFATHGLVTAPKPSCPARPALVTSFGGGDSDGLLSFREIFDLKLDADLVILSACDTAGMATAAATREAGVTTGGNYALDGLVRAFVGAGARTVVASHWPVPDQFNATKRLIEGMLDATPGQPLAASLGKAQAALMDDADTSHPFYWAAFIVLGDGDKPLLRRSSVSPE
;
A
#
# COMPACT_ATOMS: atom_id res chain seq x y z
N PRO A 1 -16.29 -3.19 -25.44
CA PRO A 1 -15.73 -1.81 -25.52
C PRO A 1 -15.33 -1.40 -24.10
N PRO A 2 -14.14 -0.83 -23.86
CA PRO A 2 -13.81 -0.35 -22.52
C PRO A 2 -14.78 0.78 -22.17
N ALA A 3 -15.43 0.66 -21.01
CA ALA A 3 -16.35 1.67 -20.52
C ALA A 3 -15.58 2.98 -20.29
N ALA A 4 -16.08 4.08 -20.85
CA ALA A 4 -15.53 5.40 -20.59
C ALA A 4 -15.70 5.75 -19.10
N PRO A 5 -14.72 6.41 -18.47
CA PRO A 5 -14.82 6.79 -17.07
C PRO A 5 -16.03 7.71 -16.86
N PRO A 6 -16.80 7.53 -15.77
CA PRO A 6 -18.02 8.29 -15.52
C PRO A 6 -17.69 9.78 -15.32
N VAL A 7 -18.43 10.66 -16.00
CA VAL A 7 -18.14 12.10 -16.07
C VAL A 7 -18.98 12.94 -15.09
N ALA A 8 -19.98 12.36 -14.43
CA ALA A 8 -20.74 13.06 -13.40
C ALA A 8 -21.53 12.09 -12.52
N GLY A 9 -21.09 11.90 -11.27
CA GLY A 9 -21.91 11.41 -10.17
C GLY A 9 -22.10 12.57 -9.19
N VAL A 10 -23.35 12.89 -8.83
CA VAL A 10 -23.64 13.86 -7.77
C VAL A 10 -23.17 13.21 -6.48
N ALA A 11 -21.96 13.57 -6.04
CA ALA A 11 -21.34 13.07 -4.82
C ALA A 11 -22.31 13.24 -3.65
N ASP A 12 -22.55 12.18 -2.89
CA ASP A 12 -22.95 12.38 -1.50
C ASP A 12 -21.87 13.27 -0.86
N SER A 13 -22.25 14.13 0.08
CA SER A 13 -21.36 15.22 0.55
C SER A 13 -19.99 14.76 1.09
N CYS A 14 -19.85 13.45 1.35
CA CYS A 14 -18.69 12.77 1.92
C CYS A 14 -18.01 11.73 1.00
N ASP A 15 -18.27 11.74 -0.30
CA ASP A 15 -17.49 10.95 -1.26
C ASP A 15 -16.17 11.63 -1.63
N TRP A 16 -15.21 10.81 -2.06
CA TRP A 16 -13.93 11.30 -2.56
C TRP A 16 -14.08 11.90 -3.96
N PRO A 17 -13.32 12.94 -4.29
CA PRO A 17 -13.36 13.53 -5.62
C PRO A 17 -12.87 12.52 -6.67
N LEU A 18 -13.47 12.53 -7.86
CA LEU A 18 -13.05 11.66 -8.97
C LEU A 18 -11.56 11.78 -9.33
N ALA A 19 -10.93 12.92 -9.03
CA ALA A 19 -9.49 13.13 -9.19
C ALA A 19 -8.65 12.07 -8.45
N THR A 20 -9.18 11.46 -7.39
CA THR A 20 -8.54 10.35 -6.66
C THR A 20 -8.25 9.13 -7.56
N TRP A 21 -9.07 8.89 -8.59
CA TRP A 21 -8.87 7.80 -9.56
C TRP A 21 -8.11 8.24 -10.83
N GLN A 22 -7.82 9.54 -10.98
CA GLN A 22 -7.21 10.09 -12.20
C GLN A 22 -5.67 10.16 -12.14
N ALA A 23 -5.06 9.75 -11.04
CA ALA A 23 -3.61 9.79 -10.82
C ALA A 23 -3.00 8.40 -10.54
N PRO A 24 -3.23 7.38 -11.41
CA PRO A 24 -2.82 6.01 -11.10
C PRO A 24 -1.31 5.87 -10.84
N ILE A 25 -0.95 5.06 -9.86
CA ILE A 25 0.44 4.73 -9.55
C ILE A 25 1.01 3.79 -10.63
N GLY A 26 2.25 4.07 -11.05
CA GLY A 26 2.96 3.26 -12.05
C GLY A 26 3.24 1.83 -11.57
N ALA A 27 3.23 0.87 -12.50
CA ALA A 27 3.41 -0.55 -12.18
C ALA A 27 4.88 -0.95 -11.92
N ASP A 28 5.85 -0.04 -12.11
CA ASP A 28 7.28 -0.35 -12.05
C ASP A 28 7.69 -1.05 -10.75
N GLU A 29 7.18 -0.57 -9.61
CA GLU A 29 7.48 -1.14 -8.29
C GLU A 29 6.98 -2.60 -8.17
N LEU A 30 5.81 -2.90 -8.73
CA LEU A 30 5.25 -4.25 -8.72
C LEU A 30 6.03 -5.19 -9.66
N VAL A 31 6.48 -4.68 -10.81
CA VAL A 31 7.34 -5.43 -11.73
C VAL A 31 8.70 -5.72 -11.10
N PHE A 32 9.26 -4.74 -10.38
CA PHE A 32 10.49 -4.93 -9.60
C PHE A 32 10.30 -6.01 -8.52
N ALA A 33 9.21 -5.93 -7.75
CA ALA A 33 8.86 -6.90 -6.72
C ALA A 33 8.72 -8.31 -7.30
N GLN A 34 8.01 -8.46 -8.43
CA GLN A 34 7.88 -9.74 -9.13
C GLN A 34 9.26 -10.31 -9.55
N GLY A 35 10.19 -9.45 -9.96
CA GLY A 35 11.58 -9.85 -10.25
C GLY A 35 12.32 -10.40 -9.04
N LYS A 36 12.03 -9.89 -7.83
CA LYS A 36 12.65 -10.34 -6.57
C LYS A 36 12.02 -11.62 -6.02
N PHE A 37 10.70 -11.73 -6.08
CA PHE A 37 9.96 -12.91 -5.58
C PHE A 37 9.90 -14.07 -6.59
N GLY A 38 10.21 -13.81 -7.86
CA GLY A 38 10.20 -14.79 -8.94
C GLY A 38 8.89 -14.77 -9.73
N GLN A 39 9.02 -14.77 -11.06
CA GLN A 39 7.87 -14.60 -11.97
C GLN A 39 6.86 -15.75 -11.88
N ALA A 40 7.33 -17.00 -11.77
CA ALA A 40 6.45 -18.18 -11.80
C ALA A 40 5.51 -18.29 -10.58
N GLY A 41 5.87 -17.66 -9.45
CA GLY A 41 5.07 -17.67 -8.22
C GLY A 41 4.35 -16.35 -7.94
N SER A 42 4.37 -15.40 -8.88
CA SER A 42 3.89 -14.03 -8.65
C SER A 42 2.88 -13.63 -9.71
N LYS A 43 1.76 -13.06 -9.26
CA LYS A 43 0.71 -12.48 -10.12
C LYS A 43 0.72 -10.97 -9.96
N VAL A 44 0.89 -10.24 -11.06
CA VAL A 44 0.82 -8.77 -11.08
C VAL A 44 -0.50 -8.37 -11.74
N VAL A 45 -1.34 -7.62 -11.02
CA VAL A 45 -2.65 -7.14 -11.49
C VAL A 45 -2.64 -5.61 -11.45
N THR A 46 -2.95 -4.96 -12.58
CA THR A 46 -2.85 -3.50 -12.73
C THR A 46 -4.01 -2.94 -13.56
N GLY A 47 -4.14 -1.61 -13.56
CA GLY A 47 -5.11 -0.90 -14.39
C GLY A 47 -6.53 -1.39 -14.17
N THR A 48 -7.29 -1.54 -15.26
CA THR A 48 -8.70 -1.98 -15.22
C THR A 48 -8.91 -3.41 -14.73
N ALA A 49 -7.85 -4.21 -14.57
CA ALA A 49 -7.94 -5.54 -14.00
C ALA A 49 -7.85 -5.52 -12.46
N PHE A 50 -7.29 -4.46 -11.86
CA PHE A 50 -7.21 -4.32 -10.41
C PHE A 50 -8.49 -3.65 -9.88
N THR A 51 -9.53 -4.45 -9.70
CA THR A 51 -10.80 -4.02 -9.10
C THR A 51 -10.98 -4.68 -7.73
N ASP A 52 -11.67 -4.00 -6.83
CA ASP A 52 -12.16 -4.53 -5.56
C ASP A 52 -12.89 -5.88 -5.74
N THR A 53 -13.83 -5.94 -6.68
CA THR A 53 -14.63 -7.14 -6.95
C THR A 53 -13.80 -8.31 -7.47
N ALA A 54 -12.82 -8.06 -8.35
CA ALA A 54 -11.95 -9.11 -8.87
C ALA A 54 -11.01 -9.66 -7.78
N LEU A 55 -10.51 -8.79 -6.90
CA LEU A 55 -9.68 -9.20 -5.78
C LEU A 55 -10.46 -10.00 -4.74
N LEU A 56 -11.67 -9.56 -4.39
CA LEU A 56 -12.53 -10.24 -3.42
C LEU A 56 -13.04 -11.60 -3.93
N ALA A 57 -13.14 -11.76 -5.24
CA ALA A 57 -13.54 -13.02 -5.87
C ALA A 57 -12.35 -13.96 -6.17
N ASP A 58 -11.11 -13.54 -5.91
CA ASP A 58 -9.92 -14.36 -6.20
C ASP A 58 -9.83 -15.53 -5.21
N PRO A 59 -10.03 -16.78 -5.67
CA PRO A 59 -10.01 -17.95 -4.77
C PRO A 59 -8.61 -18.22 -4.21
N ASP A 60 -7.56 -17.74 -4.88
CA ASP A 60 -6.17 -18.02 -4.55
C ASP A 60 -5.56 -16.92 -3.66
N ILE A 61 -6.33 -15.86 -3.33
CA ILE A 61 -5.81 -14.70 -2.57
C ILE A 61 -5.21 -15.10 -1.21
N GLY A 62 -5.75 -16.16 -0.61
CA GLY A 62 -5.29 -16.72 0.66
C GLY A 62 -3.96 -17.46 0.58
N ASP A 63 -3.56 -17.93 -0.61
CA ASP A 63 -2.37 -18.76 -0.82
C ASP A 63 -1.09 -17.92 -0.99
N TYR A 64 -1.23 -16.61 -1.24
CA TYR A 64 -0.09 -15.73 -1.40
C TYR A 64 0.56 -15.41 -0.05
N ARG A 65 1.86 -15.73 0.05
CA ARG A 65 2.70 -15.37 1.21
C ARG A 65 2.99 -13.87 1.28
N VAL A 66 2.95 -13.18 0.15
CA VAL A 66 3.21 -11.75 0.03
C VAL A 66 2.10 -11.11 -0.80
N LEU A 67 1.44 -10.10 -0.24
CA LEU A 67 0.56 -9.21 -1.00
C LEU A 67 1.19 -7.82 -1.05
N HIS A 68 1.21 -7.20 -2.23
CA HIS A 68 1.83 -5.89 -2.43
C HIS A 68 0.87 -4.98 -3.17
N PHE A 69 0.43 -3.92 -2.50
CA PHE A 69 -0.48 -2.90 -3.01
C PHE A 69 0.27 -1.60 -3.28
N ALA A 70 0.46 -1.28 -4.56
CA ALA A 70 0.94 0.01 -5.05
C ALA A 70 -0.23 0.79 -5.67
N THR A 71 -1.03 1.44 -4.81
CA THR A 71 -2.22 2.22 -5.20
C THR A 71 -2.43 3.40 -4.25
N HIS A 72 -3.50 4.18 -4.35
CA HIS A 72 -3.79 5.21 -3.34
C HIS A 72 -4.52 4.64 -2.13
N GLY A 73 -4.32 5.26 -0.98
CA GLY A 73 -4.76 4.78 0.33
C GLY A 73 -5.43 5.92 1.05
N LEU A 74 -6.72 5.76 1.28
CA LEU A 74 -7.58 6.77 1.87
C LEU A 74 -7.63 6.46 3.36
N VAL A 75 -6.93 7.24 4.18
CA VAL A 75 -6.87 7.05 5.65
C VAL A 75 -7.51 8.21 6.41
N THR A 76 -7.71 9.34 5.75
CA THR A 76 -8.38 10.52 6.29
C THR A 76 -9.75 10.70 5.65
N ALA A 77 -10.67 11.34 6.37
CA ALA A 77 -11.95 11.73 5.82
C ALA A 77 -11.76 12.75 4.68
N PRO A 78 -12.60 12.71 3.62
CA PRO A 78 -12.48 13.66 2.50
C PRO A 78 -12.76 15.11 2.92
N LYS A 79 -13.49 15.33 4.03
CA LYS A 79 -13.76 16.63 4.63
C LYS A 79 -13.91 16.49 6.16
N PRO A 80 -13.70 17.55 6.97
CA PRO A 80 -13.79 17.49 8.44
C PRO A 80 -15.14 17.01 9.00
N SER A 81 -16.24 17.24 8.29
CA SER A 81 -17.59 16.83 8.73
C SER A 81 -17.92 15.37 8.42
N CYS A 82 -17.03 14.66 7.71
CA CYS A 82 -17.26 13.32 7.23
C CYS A 82 -16.57 12.28 8.12
N PRO A 83 -17.13 11.07 8.25
CA PRO A 83 -16.42 9.98 8.91
C PRO A 83 -15.19 9.58 8.09
N ALA A 84 -14.11 9.21 8.78
CA ALA A 84 -12.99 8.54 8.12
C ALA A 84 -13.45 7.15 7.67
N ARG A 85 -13.15 6.81 6.42
CA ARG A 85 -13.51 5.53 5.79
C ARG A 85 -12.25 4.93 5.15
N PRO A 86 -11.47 4.14 5.91
CA PRO A 86 -10.21 3.60 5.41
C PRO A 86 -10.42 2.67 4.22
N ALA A 87 -9.73 2.93 3.10
CA ALA A 87 -9.83 2.12 1.89
C ALA A 87 -8.58 2.20 1.02
N LEU A 88 -8.35 1.19 0.19
CA LEU A 88 -7.43 1.27 -0.95
C LEU A 88 -8.22 1.63 -2.21
N VAL A 89 -7.68 2.50 -3.05
CA VAL A 89 -8.28 2.86 -4.33
C VAL A 89 -8.05 1.72 -5.31
N THR A 90 -9.10 1.32 -6.02
CA THR A 90 -9.06 0.32 -7.08
C THR A 90 -9.70 0.88 -8.35
N SER A 91 -9.55 0.18 -9.48
CA SER A 91 -10.37 0.47 -10.65
C SER A 91 -11.80 0.03 -10.40
N PHE A 92 -12.76 0.75 -10.98
CA PHE A 92 -14.16 0.35 -10.98
C PHE A 92 -14.34 -0.98 -11.74
N GLY A 93 -14.94 -1.96 -11.06
CA GLY A 93 -15.34 -3.24 -11.61
C GLY A 93 -16.82 -3.29 -12.01
N GLY A 94 -17.31 -4.50 -12.28
CA GLY A 94 -18.74 -4.74 -12.51
C GLY A 94 -19.51 -4.95 -11.21
N GLY A 95 -20.84 -5.01 -11.30
CA GLY A 95 -21.71 -5.25 -10.15
C GLY A 95 -21.75 -4.06 -9.20
N ASP A 96 -21.55 -4.32 -7.91
CA ASP A 96 -21.63 -3.34 -6.82
C ASP A 96 -20.28 -2.67 -6.49
N SER A 97 -19.30 -2.74 -7.41
CA SER A 97 -17.99 -2.11 -7.24
C SER A 97 -18.12 -0.60 -7.06
N ASP A 98 -17.53 -0.09 -5.97
CA ASP A 98 -17.44 1.34 -5.68
C ASP A 98 -16.02 1.90 -5.96
N GLY A 99 -15.14 1.07 -6.55
CA GLY A 99 -13.75 1.44 -6.83
C GLY A 99 -12.89 1.58 -5.58
N LEU A 100 -13.34 1.04 -4.44
CA LEU A 100 -12.63 1.05 -3.17
C LEU A 100 -12.54 -0.37 -2.62
N LEU A 101 -11.37 -0.74 -2.11
CA LEU A 101 -11.22 -1.92 -1.27
C LEU A 101 -11.24 -1.44 0.18
N SER A 102 -12.42 -1.50 0.79
CA SER A 102 -12.70 -0.92 2.10
C SER A 102 -12.12 -1.72 3.26
N PHE A 103 -12.01 -1.10 4.43
CA PHE A 103 -11.64 -1.78 5.68
C PHE A 103 -12.40 -3.10 5.89
N ARG A 104 -13.74 -3.09 5.71
CA ARG A 104 -14.57 -4.26 5.99
C ARG A 104 -14.25 -5.40 5.04
N GLU A 105 -14.13 -5.08 3.76
CA GLU A 105 -13.81 -6.06 2.71
C GLU A 105 -12.44 -6.67 2.93
N ILE A 106 -11.43 -5.85 3.26
CA ILE A 106 -10.09 -6.34 3.61
C ILE A 106 -10.16 -7.25 4.84
N PHE A 107 -10.84 -6.82 5.90
CA PHE A 107 -10.94 -7.58 7.16
C PHE A 107 -11.64 -8.94 6.97
N ASP A 108 -12.57 -9.03 6.02
CA ASP A 108 -13.30 -10.26 5.72
C ASP A 108 -12.48 -11.27 4.89
N LEU A 109 -11.38 -10.83 4.25
CA LEU A 109 -10.44 -11.72 3.56
C LEU A 109 -9.91 -12.81 4.51
N LYS A 110 -9.51 -13.94 3.92
CA LYS A 110 -8.87 -15.07 4.62
C LYS A 110 -7.47 -15.25 4.09
N LEU A 111 -6.54 -14.46 4.62
CA LEU A 111 -5.15 -14.42 4.20
C LEU A 111 -4.30 -15.37 5.05
N ASP A 112 -3.35 -16.04 4.40
CA ASP A 112 -2.21 -16.68 5.07
C ASP A 112 -0.89 -15.94 4.75
N ALA A 113 -0.93 -14.62 4.69
CA ALA A 113 0.21 -13.81 4.28
C ALA A 113 1.29 -13.73 5.37
N ASP A 114 2.56 -13.91 5.00
CA ASP A 114 3.70 -13.53 5.82
C ASP A 114 3.88 -12.00 5.82
N LEU A 115 3.61 -11.36 4.68
CA LEU A 115 3.84 -9.93 4.48
C LEU A 115 2.74 -9.29 3.62
N VAL A 116 2.24 -8.14 4.08
CA VAL A 116 1.50 -7.21 3.24
C VAL A 116 2.31 -5.92 3.11
N ILE A 117 2.57 -5.48 1.88
CA ILE A 117 3.25 -4.21 1.58
C ILE A 117 2.19 -3.23 1.10
N LEU A 118 1.98 -2.18 1.87
CA LEU A 118 1.15 -1.04 1.52
C LEU A 118 2.06 0.11 1.11
N SER A 119 2.45 0.12 -0.17
CA SER A 119 2.99 1.31 -0.82
C SER A 119 1.91 2.35 -1.08
N ALA A 120 0.76 2.18 -0.41
CA ALA A 120 -0.48 2.77 -0.82
C ALA A 120 -0.76 4.14 -0.20
N CYS A 121 0.13 4.68 0.60
CA CYS A 121 -0.20 5.90 1.34
C CYS A 121 -0.10 7.18 0.51
N ASP A 122 0.16 7.13 -0.79
CA ASP A 122 -0.01 8.30 -1.64
C ASP A 122 -1.50 8.66 -1.68
N THR A 123 -1.91 9.78 -1.10
CA THR A 123 -3.28 10.29 -1.23
C THR A 123 -3.30 11.23 -2.43
N ALA A 124 -3.50 10.68 -3.63
CA ALA A 124 -3.69 11.39 -4.92
C ALA A 124 -3.76 12.93 -4.78
N GLY A 125 -2.61 13.60 -4.80
CA GLY A 125 -2.49 15.07 -4.84
C GLY A 125 -2.95 15.87 -3.61
N MET A 126 -3.42 15.26 -2.52
CA MET A 126 -3.87 15.97 -1.31
C MET A 126 -2.81 16.04 -0.19
N ALA A 127 -1.75 15.25 -0.30
CA ALA A 127 -0.67 15.20 0.67
C ALA A 127 0.23 16.43 0.57
N THR A 128 -0.10 17.49 1.29
CA THR A 128 0.84 18.59 1.54
C THR A 128 1.50 18.40 2.90
N ALA A 129 2.72 18.90 3.07
CA ALA A 129 3.38 18.90 4.39
C ALA A 129 2.51 19.59 5.48
N ALA A 130 1.64 20.53 5.08
CA ALA A 130 0.67 21.15 5.98
C ALA A 130 -0.49 20.19 6.34
N ALA A 131 -1.11 19.55 5.34
CA ALA A 131 -2.19 18.57 5.55
C ALA A 131 -1.71 17.36 6.37
N THR A 132 -0.48 16.90 6.17
CA THR A 132 0.14 15.83 6.96
C THR A 132 0.40 16.25 8.40
N ARG A 133 0.84 17.51 8.62
CA ARG A 133 1.04 18.06 9.98
C ARG A 133 -0.29 18.15 10.73
N GLU A 134 -1.36 18.56 10.05
CA GLU A 134 -2.71 18.55 10.62
C GLU A 134 -3.20 17.13 10.89
N ALA A 135 -2.96 16.16 10.01
CA ALA A 135 -3.30 14.76 10.25
C ALA A 135 -2.59 14.20 11.50
N GLY A 136 -1.28 14.44 11.64
CA GLY A 136 -0.51 13.99 12.80
C GLY A 136 -0.91 14.64 14.13
N VAL A 137 -1.38 15.90 14.11
CA VAL A 137 -1.77 16.67 15.30
C VAL A 137 -3.25 16.46 15.68
N THR A 138 -4.16 16.40 14.69
CA THR A 138 -5.61 16.35 14.93
C THR A 138 -6.15 14.93 15.09
N THR A 139 -5.53 13.95 14.42
CA THR A 139 -5.89 12.52 14.57
C THR A 139 -5.01 11.81 15.62
N GLY A 140 -4.23 12.59 16.38
CA GLY A 140 -3.50 12.12 17.55
C GLY A 140 -2.63 10.89 17.33
N GLY A 141 -1.90 10.79 16.21
CA GLY A 141 -0.87 9.78 15.88
C GLY A 141 -1.29 8.28 15.87
N ASN A 142 -2.31 7.93 16.63
CA ASN A 142 -2.81 6.60 16.94
C ASN A 142 -3.93 6.20 15.99
N TYR A 143 -4.72 7.16 15.48
CA TYR A 143 -5.81 6.91 14.53
C TYR A 143 -5.36 6.93 13.04
N ALA A 144 -4.11 7.28 12.74
CA ALA A 144 -3.58 7.25 11.37
C ALA A 144 -2.99 5.87 10.99
N LEU A 145 -2.52 5.11 11.99
CA LEU A 145 -2.08 3.71 11.85
C LEU A 145 -3.24 2.69 11.74
N ASP A 146 -4.49 3.16 11.73
CA ASP A 146 -5.58 2.59 12.56
C ASP A 146 -6.62 1.75 11.82
N GLY A 147 -6.77 1.92 10.50
CA GLY A 147 -7.76 1.21 9.69
C GLY A 147 -7.15 0.09 8.87
N LEU A 148 -6.43 0.43 7.82
CA LEU A 148 -5.96 -0.54 6.82
C LEU A 148 -5.02 -1.60 7.40
N VAL A 149 -4.06 -1.20 8.24
CA VAL A 149 -3.16 -2.15 8.91
C VAL A 149 -3.97 -3.13 9.77
N ARG A 150 -4.93 -2.64 10.56
CA ARG A 150 -5.80 -3.50 11.36
C ARG A 150 -6.66 -4.42 10.50
N ALA A 151 -7.12 -3.95 9.35
CA ALA A 151 -7.88 -4.76 8.40
C ALA A 151 -7.05 -5.95 7.93
N PHE A 152 -5.82 -5.72 7.45
CA PHE A 152 -4.94 -6.78 6.97
C PHE A 152 -4.48 -7.72 8.08
N VAL A 153 -4.16 -7.21 9.27
CA VAL A 153 -3.83 -8.06 10.43
C VAL A 153 -5.04 -8.91 10.81
N GLY A 154 -6.25 -8.33 10.85
CA GLY A 154 -7.49 -9.06 11.11
C GLY A 154 -7.82 -10.12 10.07
N ALA A 155 -7.43 -9.87 8.81
CA ALA A 155 -7.56 -10.81 7.70
C ALA A 155 -6.55 -11.96 7.73
N GLY A 156 -5.51 -11.90 8.57
CA GLY A 156 -4.51 -12.95 8.75
C GLY A 156 -3.08 -12.60 8.33
N ALA A 157 -2.78 -11.34 7.98
CA ALA A 157 -1.42 -10.91 7.70
C ALA A 157 -0.56 -10.91 8.99
N ARG A 158 0.63 -11.53 8.92
CA ARG A 158 1.56 -11.60 10.07
C ARG A 158 2.40 -10.35 10.23
N THR A 159 2.77 -9.73 9.12
CA THR A 159 3.55 -8.50 9.09
C THR A 159 2.99 -7.57 8.02
N VAL A 160 2.89 -6.28 8.33
CA VAL A 160 2.44 -5.24 7.41
C VAL A 160 3.49 -4.13 7.35
N VAL A 161 3.91 -3.78 6.14
CA VAL A 161 4.68 -2.56 5.86
C VAL A 161 3.70 -1.51 5.41
N ALA A 162 3.64 -0.39 6.11
CA ALA A 162 2.74 0.72 5.81
C ALA A 162 3.38 2.02 6.24
N SER A 163 2.82 3.14 5.80
CA SER A 163 3.28 4.45 6.25
C SER A 163 2.29 5.11 7.22
N HIS A 164 2.82 5.91 8.14
CA HIS A 164 2.06 6.70 9.11
C HIS A 164 1.29 7.87 8.48
N TRP A 165 1.80 8.40 7.37
CA TRP A 165 1.22 9.56 6.71
C TRP A 165 1.42 9.49 5.21
N PRO A 166 0.61 10.22 4.44
CA PRO A 166 0.81 10.29 3.01
C PRO A 166 2.17 10.90 2.62
N VAL A 167 2.93 10.14 1.81
CA VAL A 167 4.21 10.57 1.25
C VAL A 167 3.99 10.92 -0.22
N PRO A 168 4.26 12.17 -0.64
CA PRO A 168 4.09 12.58 -2.03
C PRO A 168 5.16 11.92 -2.91
N ASP A 169 4.84 11.70 -4.18
CA ASP A 169 5.72 11.04 -5.16
C ASP A 169 6.88 11.94 -5.68
N GLN A 170 7.34 12.88 -4.86
CA GLN A 170 8.52 13.68 -5.20
C GLN A 170 9.78 12.82 -5.10
N PHE A 171 10.67 12.99 -6.07
CA PHE A 171 11.95 12.25 -6.15
C PHE A 171 11.79 10.71 -6.20
N ASN A 172 10.58 10.21 -6.50
CA ASN A 172 10.22 8.80 -6.42
C ASN A 172 10.55 8.18 -5.04
N ALA A 173 10.43 8.95 -3.95
CA ALA A 173 10.92 8.53 -2.63
C ALA A 173 10.28 7.21 -2.16
N THR A 174 8.96 7.06 -2.29
CA THR A 174 8.25 5.81 -1.93
C THR A 174 8.77 4.63 -2.73
N LYS A 175 8.83 4.76 -4.07
CA LYS A 175 9.35 3.70 -4.95
C LYS A 175 10.78 3.31 -4.58
N ARG A 176 11.67 4.29 -4.43
CA ARG A 176 13.08 4.06 -4.02
C ARG A 176 13.18 3.35 -2.67
N LEU A 177 12.31 3.71 -1.72
CA LEU A 177 12.29 3.09 -0.41
C LEU A 177 11.85 1.63 -0.47
N ILE A 178 10.74 1.36 -1.16
CA ILE A 178 10.17 0.01 -1.28
C ILE A 178 11.07 -0.87 -2.12
N GLU A 179 11.57 -0.40 -3.26
CA GLU A 179 12.56 -1.14 -4.07
C GLU A 179 13.84 -1.41 -3.27
N GLY A 180 14.34 -0.43 -2.50
CA GLY A 180 15.50 -0.62 -1.64
C GLY A 180 15.28 -1.64 -0.52
N MET A 181 14.07 -1.70 0.04
CA MET A 181 13.66 -2.72 1.00
C MET A 181 13.54 -4.10 0.34
N LEU A 182 13.01 -4.16 -0.88
CA LEU A 182 12.84 -5.38 -1.68
C LEU A 182 14.16 -5.89 -2.28
N ASP A 183 15.17 -5.04 -2.42
CA ASP A 183 16.56 -5.38 -2.78
C ASP A 183 17.34 -6.01 -1.62
N ALA A 184 16.63 -6.63 -0.68
CA ALA A 184 17.19 -7.38 0.43
C ALA A 184 18.01 -8.58 -0.08
N THR A 185 19.15 -8.83 0.58
CA THR A 185 19.88 -10.08 0.35
C THR A 185 19.13 -11.27 0.97
N PRO A 186 19.19 -12.49 0.40
CA PRO A 186 18.51 -13.65 0.97
C PRO A 186 18.90 -13.94 2.43
N GLY A 187 17.90 -14.00 3.30
CA GLY A 187 18.06 -14.16 4.75
C GLY A 187 18.23 -12.85 5.53
N GLN A 188 18.21 -11.69 4.86
CA GLN A 188 18.25 -10.41 5.54
C GLN A 188 16.89 -10.08 6.19
N PRO A 189 16.86 -9.68 7.48
CA PRO A 189 15.66 -9.23 8.18
C PRO A 189 14.92 -8.12 7.42
N LEU A 190 13.58 -8.20 7.36
CA LEU A 190 12.74 -7.19 6.73
C LEU A 190 13.01 -5.78 7.29
N ALA A 191 13.03 -5.64 8.62
CA ALA A 191 13.26 -4.36 9.28
C ALA A 191 14.65 -3.79 8.97
N ALA A 192 15.67 -4.64 8.87
CA ALA A 192 17.02 -4.21 8.48
C ALA A 192 17.07 -3.73 7.03
N SER A 193 16.34 -4.39 6.13
CA SER A 193 16.21 -3.96 4.72
C SER A 193 15.50 -2.62 4.59
N LEU A 194 14.40 -2.42 5.33
CA LEU A 194 13.72 -1.12 5.36
C LEU A 194 14.65 -0.04 5.93
N GLY A 195 15.33 -0.30 7.05
CA GLY A 195 16.26 0.66 7.65
C GLY A 195 17.41 1.06 6.72
N LYS A 196 17.95 0.11 5.94
CA LYS A 196 18.96 0.40 4.91
C LYS A 196 18.39 1.32 3.82
N ALA A 197 17.17 1.07 3.35
CA ALA A 197 16.52 1.91 2.35
C ALA A 197 16.23 3.32 2.90
N GLN A 198 15.81 3.43 4.16
CA GLN A 198 15.59 4.72 4.84
C GLN A 198 16.90 5.51 4.94
N ALA A 199 18.01 4.86 5.33
CA ALA A 199 19.32 5.50 5.38
C ALA A 199 19.77 6.02 4.01
N ALA A 200 19.54 5.24 2.94
CA ALA A 200 19.87 5.67 1.58
C ALA A 200 19.10 6.93 1.13
N LEU A 201 17.85 7.11 1.56
CA LEU A 201 17.09 8.34 1.32
C LEU A 201 17.53 9.49 2.23
N MET A 202 17.94 9.19 3.46
CA MET A 202 18.44 10.16 4.43
C MET A 202 19.76 10.81 3.96
N ASP A 203 20.61 10.02 3.30
CA ASP A 203 21.92 10.45 2.78
C ASP A 203 21.85 11.20 1.43
N ASP A 204 20.67 11.27 0.81
CA ASP A 204 20.42 12.04 -0.41
C ASP A 204 19.84 13.42 -0.06
N ALA A 205 20.44 14.49 -0.58
CA ALA A 205 20.04 15.86 -0.27
C ALA A 205 18.55 16.13 -0.57
N ASP A 206 18.03 15.59 -1.67
CA ASP A 206 16.65 15.82 -2.13
C ASP A 206 15.61 15.14 -1.22
N THR A 207 15.98 14.03 -0.59
CA THR A 207 15.09 13.22 0.27
C THR A 207 15.51 13.17 1.74
N SER A 208 16.53 13.93 2.13
CA SER A 208 17.13 13.91 3.48
C SER A 208 16.12 14.21 4.60
N HIS A 209 15.11 15.02 4.31
CA HIS A 209 14.06 15.37 5.26
C HIS A 209 13.23 14.12 5.65
N PRO A 210 13.04 13.82 6.96
CA PRO A 210 12.33 12.63 7.46
C PRO A 210 10.93 12.38 6.86
N PHE A 211 10.28 13.42 6.36
CA PHE A 211 9.02 13.33 5.65
C PHE A 211 9.00 12.27 4.54
N TYR A 212 10.12 12.06 3.84
CA TYR A 212 10.22 11.13 2.71
C TYR A 212 10.45 9.66 3.11
N TRP A 213 11.01 9.39 4.29
CA TRP A 213 11.47 8.04 4.66
C TRP A 213 10.97 7.56 6.03
N ALA A 214 10.75 8.46 6.99
CA ALA A 214 10.35 8.10 8.36
C ALA A 214 8.88 7.71 8.47
N ALA A 215 8.11 7.89 7.39
CA ALA A 215 6.71 7.53 7.34
C ALA A 215 6.52 6.01 7.45
N PHE A 216 7.38 5.24 6.79
CA PHE A 216 7.21 3.80 6.65
C PHE A 216 7.72 3.04 7.87
N ILE A 217 6.91 2.09 8.31
CA ILE A 217 7.21 1.21 9.43
C ILE A 217 6.88 -0.24 9.09
N VAL A 218 7.47 -1.16 9.86
CA VAL A 218 7.11 -2.56 9.89
C VAL A 218 6.24 -2.81 11.13
N LEU A 219 5.03 -3.32 10.95
CA LEU A 219 4.19 -3.82 12.04
C LEU A 219 4.14 -5.34 11.97
N GLY A 220 4.69 -6.01 12.98
CA GLY A 220 4.80 -7.47 13.03
C GLY A 220 6.21 -7.92 13.34
N ASP A 221 6.57 -9.12 12.89
CA ASP A 221 7.92 -9.68 13.07
C ASP A 221 8.87 -9.16 11.97
N GLY A 222 9.65 -8.15 12.32
CA GLY A 222 10.63 -7.53 11.42
C GLY A 222 11.92 -8.33 11.22
N ASP A 223 12.15 -9.37 12.03
CA ASP A 223 13.32 -10.24 11.94
C ASP A 223 13.14 -11.36 10.92
N LYS A 224 11.90 -11.61 10.48
CA LYS A 224 11.63 -12.53 9.40
C LYS A 224 12.26 -12.04 8.10
N PRO A 225 13.01 -12.90 7.39
CA PRO A 225 13.63 -12.52 6.15
C PRO A 225 12.60 -12.40 5.03
N LEU A 226 12.74 -11.35 4.21
CA LEU A 226 11.89 -11.11 3.04
C LEU A 226 12.05 -12.23 1.99
N LEU A 227 13.31 -12.52 1.64
CA LEU A 227 13.67 -13.60 0.73
C LEU A 227 14.32 -14.71 1.55
N ARG A 228 13.71 -15.90 1.50
CA ARG A 228 14.29 -17.09 2.14
C ARG A 228 15.52 -17.52 1.36
N ARG A 229 16.55 -17.99 2.06
CA ARG A 229 17.66 -18.68 1.40
C ARG A 229 17.10 -19.96 0.78
N SER A 230 17.37 -20.19 -0.50
CA SER A 230 17.08 -21.48 -1.14
C SER A 230 17.81 -22.56 -0.36
N SER A 231 17.09 -23.47 0.28
CA SER A 231 17.69 -24.66 0.86
C SER A 231 18.09 -25.58 -0.29
N VAL A 232 19.27 -25.37 -0.86
CA VAL A 232 19.94 -26.45 -1.58
C VAL A 232 20.36 -27.44 -0.51
N SER A 233 19.62 -28.54 -0.41
CA SER A 233 20.08 -29.69 0.38
C SER A 233 21.35 -30.20 -0.31
N PRO A 234 22.50 -30.29 0.38
CA PRO A 234 23.60 -31.07 -0.14
C PRO A 234 23.15 -32.54 -0.15
N GLU A 235 23.22 -33.16 -1.33
CA GLU A 235 23.14 -34.62 -1.50
C GLU A 235 24.34 -35.30 -0.83
#